data_AF-A0A2G8HV44-F1
#
_entry.id   AF-A0A2G8HV44-F1
#
_cell.length_a   1.000
_cell.length_b   1.000
_cell.length_c   1.000
_cell.angle_alpha   90.00
_cell.angle_beta   90.00
_cell.angle_gamma   90.00
#
_symmetry.space_group_name_H-M   'P 1'
#
loop_
_entity.id
_entity.type
_entity.pdbx_description
1 polymer ?
#
loop_
_entity_poly.entity_id
_entity_poly.type
_entity_poly.pdbx_seq_one_letter_code
_entity_poly.pdbx_strand_id
1 'polypeptide(L)'
;MKYLFYSILVLVVSGRVYAKEKIKSEFIWIESGEVEPSDFGTFSLRNKNGNTFILYCSDNPFYRNKHSYIEYENFYGIHVKDFLFKDDLTCHFFKNFLNATFPAIGERTKVKIKLNRKTGFIEKVLLPELDMLENGDNYYQGSSERELANI
;
A
#
# COMPACT_ATOMS: atom_id res chain seq x y z
N MET A 1 2.75 57.46 -8.78
CA MET A 1 2.44 56.54 -7.66
C MET A 1 0.99 56.02 -7.71
N LYS A 2 0.51 55.52 -8.87
CA LYS A 2 -0.87 54.96 -9.00
C LYS A 2 -0.88 53.44 -9.23
N TYR A 3 0.27 52.85 -9.55
CA TYR A 3 0.39 51.42 -9.90
C TYR A 3 0.71 50.51 -8.71
N LEU A 4 1.10 51.07 -7.56
CA LEU A 4 1.40 50.29 -6.35
C LEU A 4 0.14 49.77 -5.63
N PHE A 5 -1.02 50.40 -5.84
CA PHE A 5 -2.28 49.94 -5.24
C PHE A 5 -2.90 48.75 -6.00
N TYR A 6 -2.66 48.65 -7.31
CA TYR A 6 -3.21 47.55 -8.12
C TYR A 6 -2.51 46.22 -7.88
N SER A 7 -1.21 46.22 -7.57
CA SER A 7 -0.45 45.00 -7.27
C SER A 7 -0.82 44.37 -5.92
N ILE A 8 -1.29 45.16 -4.95
CA ILE A 8 -1.75 44.65 -3.65
C ILE A 8 -3.14 44.00 -3.79
N LEU A 9 -4.01 44.53 -4.65
CA LEU A 9 -5.38 44.00 -4.81
C LEU A 9 -5.42 42.61 -5.48
N VAL A 10 -4.51 42.34 -6.42
CA VAL A 10 -4.42 41.04 -7.12
C VAL A 10 -3.90 39.92 -6.20
N LEU A 11 -3.10 40.27 -5.18
CA LEU A 11 -2.60 39.32 -4.18
C LEU A 11 -3.67 38.88 -3.18
N VAL A 12 -4.68 39.72 -2.89
CA VAL A 12 -5.73 39.39 -1.91
C VAL A 12 -6.79 38.43 -2.48
N VAL A 13 -7.02 38.45 -3.79
CA VAL A 13 -8.06 37.61 -4.43
C VAL A 13 -7.59 36.17 -4.68
N SER A 14 -6.28 35.92 -4.66
CA SER A 14 -5.70 34.62 -5.02
C SER A 14 -5.47 33.66 -3.83
N GLY A 15 -5.79 34.11 -2.61
CA GLY A 15 -5.39 33.46 -1.37
C GLY A 15 -6.43 32.52 -0.73
N ARG A 16 -7.42 31.99 -1.46
CA ARG A 16 -8.18 30.83 -0.94
C ARG A 16 -7.44 29.57 -1.32
N VAL A 17 -6.27 29.38 -0.69
CA VAL A 17 -5.73 28.04 -0.50
C VAL A 17 -6.75 27.32 0.36
N TYR A 18 -7.66 26.60 -0.28
CA TYR A 18 -8.39 25.52 0.36
C TYR A 18 -7.31 24.57 0.86
N ALA A 19 -6.89 24.77 2.11
CA ALA A 19 -6.31 23.70 2.89
C ALA A 19 -7.42 22.65 2.94
N LYS A 20 -7.40 21.75 1.95
CA LYS A 20 -8.23 20.57 1.93
C LYS A 20 -7.83 19.86 3.21
N GLU A 21 -8.67 19.98 4.23
CA GLU A 21 -8.50 19.31 5.50
C GLU A 21 -8.23 17.86 5.14
N LYS A 22 -6.97 17.46 5.28
CA LYS A 22 -6.52 16.14 4.87
C LYS A 22 -7.05 15.24 5.96
N ILE A 23 -8.33 14.87 5.87
CA ILE A 23 -8.93 13.82 6.67
C ILE A 23 -8.03 12.62 6.42
N LYS A 24 -7.07 12.40 7.32
CA LYS A 24 -6.21 11.23 7.29
C LYS A 24 -7.17 10.11 7.63
N SER A 25 -7.74 9.49 6.61
CA SER A 25 -8.45 8.23 6.72
C SER A 25 -7.66 7.35 7.69
N GLU A 26 -8.34 6.85 8.72
CA GLU A 26 -7.75 5.95 9.72
C GLU A 26 -7.15 4.71 9.04
N PHE A 27 -7.68 4.34 7.88
CA PHE A 27 -7.23 3.21 7.10
C PHE A 27 -6.46 3.60 5.84
N ILE A 28 -5.46 2.79 5.49
CA ILE A 28 -4.77 2.78 4.20
C ILE A 28 -5.19 1.51 3.47
N TRP A 29 -5.45 1.63 2.17
CA TRP A 29 -5.53 0.48 1.28
C TRP A 29 -4.29 0.44 0.39
N ILE A 30 -3.56 -0.66 0.44
CA ILE A 30 -2.53 -1.00 -0.55
C ILE A 30 -3.19 -1.94 -1.55
N GLU A 31 -3.28 -1.51 -2.80
CA GLU A 31 -3.70 -2.37 -3.91
C GLU A 31 -2.48 -2.67 -4.78
N SER A 32 -2.04 -3.92 -4.80
CA SER A 32 -0.85 -4.34 -5.52
C SER A 32 -1.19 -5.43 -6.54
N GLY A 33 -0.70 -5.25 -7.76
CA GLY A 33 -0.82 -6.22 -8.85
C GLY A 33 0.51 -6.90 -9.18
N GLU A 34 1.54 -6.63 -8.39
CA GLU A 34 2.89 -7.15 -8.57
C GLU A 34 3.47 -7.32 -7.18
N VAL A 35 3.63 -8.57 -6.77
CA VAL A 35 4.24 -8.94 -5.49
C VAL A 35 5.44 -9.78 -5.80
N GLU A 36 6.61 -9.29 -5.41
CA GLU A 36 7.87 -9.94 -5.70
C GLU A 36 8.65 -10.16 -4.40
N PRO A 37 9.16 -11.37 -4.14
CA PRO A 37 10.19 -11.53 -3.13
C PRO A 37 11.40 -10.72 -3.58
N SER A 38 11.86 -9.82 -2.73
CA SER A 38 13.05 -9.01 -2.98
C SER A 38 14.24 -9.58 -2.22
N ASP A 39 15.40 -8.99 -2.42
CA ASP A 39 16.64 -9.45 -1.83
C ASP A 39 16.55 -9.48 -0.30
N PHE A 40 17.35 -10.37 0.28
CA PHE A 40 17.54 -10.45 1.73
C PHE A 40 16.24 -10.69 2.52
N GLY A 41 15.26 -11.35 1.89
CA GLY A 41 14.04 -11.80 2.55
C GLY A 41 13.03 -10.69 2.81
N THR A 42 12.97 -9.68 1.95
CA THR A 42 11.92 -8.66 1.93
C THR A 42 10.89 -8.97 0.85
N PHE A 43 9.75 -8.28 0.87
CA PHE A 43 8.76 -8.35 -0.21
C PHE A 43 8.47 -6.97 -0.75
N SER A 44 8.47 -6.83 -2.07
CA SER A 44 8.05 -5.63 -2.77
C SER A 44 6.62 -5.81 -3.27
N LEU A 45 5.76 -4.84 -2.98
CA LEU A 45 4.39 -4.77 -3.47
C LEU A 45 4.25 -3.50 -4.31
N ARG A 46 4.14 -3.65 -5.63
CA ARG A 46 3.98 -2.52 -6.54
C ARG A 46 2.53 -2.36 -6.97
N ASN A 47 2.07 -1.11 -7.01
CA ASN A 47 0.73 -0.77 -7.48
C ASN A 47 0.74 -0.33 -8.96
N LYS A 48 -0.44 -0.22 -9.56
CA LYS A 48 -0.60 0.21 -10.97
C LYS A 48 -0.05 1.61 -11.28
N ASN A 49 0.21 2.43 -10.27
CA ASN A 49 0.76 3.77 -10.43
C ASN A 49 2.29 3.77 -10.33
N GLY A 50 2.92 2.59 -10.21
CA GLY A 50 4.36 2.44 -10.07
C GLY A 50 4.89 2.70 -8.66
N ASN A 51 4.03 2.99 -7.68
CA ASN A 51 4.50 3.15 -6.31
C ASN A 51 4.80 1.78 -5.68
N THR A 52 5.83 1.72 -4.86
CA THR A 52 6.35 0.49 -4.28
C THR A 52 6.19 0.51 -2.76
N PHE A 53 5.76 -0.60 -2.20
CA PHE A 53 5.69 -0.83 -0.77
C PHE A 53 6.61 -2.00 -0.41
N ILE A 54 7.62 -1.77 0.41
CA ILE A 54 8.61 -2.80 0.75
C ILE A 54 8.41 -3.23 2.20
N LEU A 55 8.23 -4.53 2.41
CA LEU A 55 8.02 -5.13 3.73
C LEU A 55 9.37 -5.48 4.39
N TYR A 56 9.65 -4.85 5.52
CA TYR A 56 10.79 -5.12 6.38
C TYR A 56 10.31 -5.68 7.73
N CYS A 57 10.61 -6.94 8.02
CA CYS A 57 10.34 -7.51 9.35
C CYS A 57 11.56 -7.37 10.25
N SER A 58 11.33 -7.29 11.56
CA SER A 58 12.40 -7.20 12.56
C SER A 58 13.39 -8.36 12.44
N ASP A 59 14.56 -8.17 13.02
CA ASP A 59 15.62 -9.19 13.07
C ASP A 59 16.11 -9.66 11.70
N ASN A 60 15.82 -8.89 10.65
CA ASN A 60 16.44 -9.11 9.35
C ASN A 60 17.94 -8.74 9.45
N PRO A 61 18.87 -9.71 9.33
CA PRO A 61 20.29 -9.49 9.59
C PRO A 61 20.94 -8.50 8.60
N PHE A 62 20.34 -8.33 7.42
CA PHE A 62 20.86 -7.46 6.36
C PHE A 62 20.46 -5.99 6.57
N TYR A 63 19.26 -5.74 7.10
CA TYR A 63 18.75 -4.38 7.31
C TYR A 63 18.88 -3.90 8.77
N ARG A 64 19.16 -4.80 9.71
CA ARG A 64 19.40 -4.51 11.15
C ARG A 64 18.31 -3.64 11.79
N ASN A 65 17.09 -3.73 11.29
CA ASN A 65 15.95 -2.99 11.79
C ASN A 65 15.45 -3.62 13.10
N LYS A 66 15.24 -2.78 14.12
CA LYS A 66 14.72 -3.20 15.44
C LYS A 66 13.21 -3.40 15.45
N HIS A 67 12.51 -2.83 14.47
CA HIS A 67 11.07 -2.87 14.35
C HIS A 67 10.69 -3.24 12.94
N SER A 68 9.53 -3.85 12.79
CA SER A 68 8.94 -4.17 11.52
C SER A 68 8.19 -2.97 10.94
N TYR A 69 8.30 -2.77 9.64
CA TYR A 69 7.61 -1.68 8.94
C TYR A 69 7.38 -2.01 7.45
N ILE A 70 6.47 -1.24 6.85
CA ILE A 70 6.32 -1.16 5.40
C ILE A 70 6.85 0.21 4.96
N GLU A 71 7.90 0.20 4.17
CA GLU A 71 8.44 1.39 3.52
C GLU A 71 7.60 1.72 2.29
N TYR A 72 7.23 2.98 2.11
CA TYR A 72 6.53 3.46 0.91
C TYR A 72 7.45 4.36 0.08
N GLU A 73 7.72 3.91 -1.14
CA GLU A 73 8.42 4.65 -2.18
C GLU A 73 7.43 5.11 -3.26
N ASN A 74 7.62 6.34 -3.76
CA ASN A 74 6.87 6.79 -4.92
C ASN A 74 7.38 6.14 -6.22
N PHE A 75 6.71 6.43 -7.34
CA PHE A 75 7.10 5.98 -8.67
C PHE A 75 8.57 6.26 -9.06
N TYR A 76 9.21 7.27 -8.47
CA TYR A 76 10.62 7.60 -8.73
C TYR A 76 11.61 6.82 -7.84
N GLY A 77 11.14 5.88 -7.00
CA GLY A 77 11.97 5.17 -6.02
C GLY A 77 12.42 6.05 -4.85
N ILE A 78 11.75 7.18 -4.63
CA ILE A 78 12.05 8.07 -3.50
C ILE A 78 11.21 7.64 -2.32
N HIS A 79 11.87 7.32 -1.21
CA HIS A 79 11.23 7.10 0.09
C HIS A 79 10.30 8.27 0.45
N VAL A 80 9.06 7.96 0.82
CA VAL A 80 8.07 8.96 1.23
C VAL A 80 7.68 8.80 2.69
N LYS A 81 7.43 7.57 3.14
CA LYS A 81 6.94 7.32 4.51
C LYS A 81 6.98 5.84 4.91
N ASP A 82 7.12 5.59 6.20
CA ASP A 82 6.91 4.25 6.79
C ASP A 82 5.54 4.06 7.46
N PHE A 83 5.03 2.84 7.36
CA PHE A 83 4.00 2.30 8.21
C PHE A 83 4.64 1.35 9.22
N LEU A 84 4.63 1.70 10.50
CA LEU A 84 5.16 0.86 11.56
C LEU A 84 4.12 -0.16 12.00
N PHE A 85 4.54 -1.43 12.11
CA PHE A 85 3.70 -2.43 12.75
C PHE A 85 3.67 -2.19 14.26
N LYS A 86 2.55 -2.53 14.89
CA LYS A 86 2.46 -2.52 16.35
C LYS A 86 3.21 -3.68 17.01
N ASP A 87 3.31 -4.80 16.30
CA ASP A 87 3.99 -6.00 16.75
C ASP A 87 4.73 -6.64 15.58
N ASP A 88 5.96 -7.07 15.86
CA ASP A 88 6.87 -7.62 14.86
C ASP A 88 6.39 -8.97 14.32
N LEU A 89 5.72 -9.77 15.16
CA LEU A 89 5.16 -11.06 14.75
C LEU A 89 4.13 -10.90 13.62
N THR A 90 3.38 -9.80 13.61
CA THR A 90 2.42 -9.49 12.53
C THR A 90 3.11 -9.37 11.18
N CYS A 91 4.31 -8.78 11.13
CA CYS A 91 5.08 -8.70 9.89
C CYS A 91 5.52 -10.08 9.40
N HIS A 92 6.01 -10.94 10.30
CA HIS A 92 6.45 -12.28 9.92
C HIS A 92 5.30 -13.15 9.39
N PHE A 93 4.12 -13.09 10.01
CA PHE A 93 2.93 -13.75 9.48
C PHE A 93 2.56 -13.22 8.09
N PHE A 94 2.57 -11.89 7.93
CA PHE A 94 2.26 -11.28 6.65
C PHE A 94 3.28 -11.63 5.56
N LYS A 95 4.57 -11.66 5.89
CA LYS A 95 5.63 -12.14 5.00
C LYS A 95 5.42 -13.58 4.56
N ASN A 96 5.08 -14.48 5.50
CA ASN A 96 4.80 -15.88 5.18
C ASN A 96 3.56 -16.02 4.29
N PHE A 97 2.53 -15.21 4.55
CA PHE A 97 1.36 -15.13 3.69
C PHE A 97 1.73 -14.69 2.27
N LEU A 98 2.46 -13.58 2.11
CA LEU A 98 2.90 -13.10 0.80
C LEU A 98 3.73 -14.16 0.06
N ASN A 99 4.61 -14.87 0.78
CA ASN A 99 5.39 -15.96 0.21
C ASN A 99 4.54 -17.13 -0.33
N ALA A 100 3.38 -17.39 0.28
CA ALA A 100 2.47 -18.42 -0.18
C ALA A 100 1.57 -17.95 -1.34
N THR A 101 1.25 -16.66 -1.41
CA THR A 101 0.23 -16.13 -2.34
C THR A 101 0.80 -15.39 -3.54
N PHE A 102 2.06 -14.93 -3.51
CA PHE A 102 2.64 -14.13 -4.59
C PHE A 102 2.54 -14.77 -5.99
N PRO A 103 2.63 -16.11 -6.19
CA PRO A 103 2.51 -16.70 -7.53
C PRO A 103 1.13 -16.49 -8.17
N ALA A 104 0.10 -16.20 -7.36
CA ALA A 104 -1.26 -15.98 -7.83
C ALA A 104 -1.60 -14.48 -8.01
N ILE A 105 -0.68 -13.58 -7.67
CA ILE A 105 -0.89 -12.13 -7.73
C ILE A 105 -0.34 -11.58 -9.05
N GLY A 106 -1.16 -10.81 -9.75
CA GLY A 106 -0.81 -10.21 -11.05
C GLY A 106 -1.67 -8.98 -11.35
N GLU A 107 -1.48 -8.36 -12.52
CA GLU A 107 -2.19 -7.13 -12.89
C GLU A 107 -3.73 -7.31 -12.89
N ARG A 108 -4.20 -8.50 -13.23
CA ARG A 108 -5.62 -8.88 -13.22
C ARG A 108 -6.06 -9.41 -11.86
N THR A 109 -5.16 -10.05 -11.12
CA THR A 109 -5.40 -10.71 -9.83
C THR A 109 -4.69 -9.95 -8.71
N LYS A 110 -5.23 -8.78 -8.35
CA LYS A 110 -4.61 -7.89 -7.35
C LYS A 110 -4.87 -8.32 -5.92
N VAL A 111 -3.88 -8.15 -5.05
CA VAL A 111 -4.08 -8.21 -3.60
C VAL A 111 -4.45 -6.81 -3.08
N LYS A 112 -5.39 -6.75 -2.13
CA LYS A 112 -5.74 -5.51 -1.42
C LYS A 112 -5.53 -5.68 0.07
N ILE A 113 -4.68 -4.85 0.66
CA ILE A 113 -4.33 -4.91 2.07
C ILE A 113 -4.84 -3.65 2.76
N LYS A 114 -5.65 -3.83 3.79
CA LYS A 114 -6.16 -2.76 4.64
C LYS A 114 -5.29 -2.64 5.88
N LEU A 115 -4.63 -1.49 6.03
CA LEU A 115 -3.83 -1.16 7.20
C LEU A 115 -4.56 -0.14 8.06
N ASN A 116 -4.48 -0.28 9.37
CA ASN A 116 -4.98 0.70 10.32
C ASN A 116 -3.82 1.57 10.83
N ARG A 117 -3.85 2.86 10.49
CA ARG A 117 -2.79 3.82 10.83
C ARG A 117 -2.70 4.11 12.31
N LYS A 118 -3.80 3.96 13.04
CA LYS A 118 -3.88 4.28 14.46
C LYS A 118 -3.36 3.11 15.30
N THR A 119 -3.72 1.89 14.90
CA THR A 119 -3.37 0.69 15.66
C THR A 119 -2.09 0.04 15.19
N GLY A 120 -1.62 0.29 13.96
CA GLY A 120 -0.44 -0.35 13.40
C GLY A 120 -0.66 -1.80 12.95
N PHE A 121 -1.92 -2.23 12.80
CA PHE A 121 -2.27 -3.59 12.39
C PHE A 121 -2.65 -3.67 10.90
N ILE A 122 -2.47 -4.88 10.35
CA ILE A 122 -3.15 -5.30 9.14
C ILE A 122 -4.55 -5.75 9.56
N GLU A 123 -5.57 -5.00 9.15
CA GLU A 123 -6.96 -5.29 9.50
C GLU A 123 -7.56 -6.34 8.58
N LYS A 124 -7.16 -6.33 7.31
CA LYS A 124 -7.76 -7.20 6.29
C LYS A 124 -6.82 -7.38 5.11
N VAL A 125 -6.76 -8.60 4.58
CA VAL A 125 -6.13 -8.89 3.29
C VAL A 125 -7.16 -9.55 2.39
N LEU A 126 -7.44 -8.91 1.27
CA LEU A 126 -8.31 -9.41 0.22
C LEU A 126 -7.44 -9.97 -0.89
N LEU A 127 -7.53 -11.28 -1.09
CA LEU A 127 -6.94 -11.93 -2.25
C LEU A 127 -7.82 -11.69 -3.48
N PRO A 128 -7.23 -11.75 -4.69
CA PRO A 128 -8.02 -11.85 -5.90
C PRO A 128 -8.88 -13.12 -5.84
N GLU A 129 -10.07 -13.07 -6.42
CA GLU A 129 -10.86 -14.27 -6.64
C GLU A 129 -10.04 -15.21 -7.53
N LEU A 130 -9.63 -16.35 -6.97
CA LEU A 130 -8.99 -17.41 -7.74
C LEU A 130 -10.12 -18.27 -8.28
N ASP A 131 -10.39 -18.14 -9.57
CA ASP A 131 -11.29 -19.09 -10.22
C ASP A 131 -10.57 -20.44 -10.29
N MET A 132 -10.94 -21.36 -9.39
CA MET A 132 -10.38 -22.72 -9.33
C MET A 132 -10.70 -23.54 -10.60
N LEU A 133 -11.64 -23.08 -11.42
CA LEU A 133 -11.98 -23.64 -12.73
C LEU A 133 -11.18 -22.98 -13.87
N GLU A 134 -10.58 -21.81 -13.62
CA GLU A 134 -9.70 -21.09 -14.55
C GLU A 134 -8.26 -21.64 -14.50
N ASN A 135 -8.14 -22.97 -14.58
CA ASN A 135 -6.91 -23.56 -15.09
C ASN A 135 -6.89 -23.38 -16.61
N GLY A 136 -6.29 -22.29 -17.06
CA GLY A 136 -5.58 -22.24 -18.34
C GLY A 136 -6.23 -21.47 -19.48
N ASP A 137 -7.55 -21.52 -19.68
CA ASP A 137 -8.17 -20.87 -20.84
C ASP A 137 -9.63 -20.46 -20.54
N ASN A 138 -9.93 -19.18 -20.81
CA ASN A 138 -11.27 -18.56 -20.98
C ASN A 138 -11.86 -17.75 -19.81
N TYR A 139 -11.73 -16.43 -19.97
CA TYR A 139 -12.82 -15.43 -19.96
C TYR A 139 -14.24 -16.01 -19.69
N TYR A 140 -14.89 -15.68 -18.57
CA TYR A 140 -16.12 -14.85 -18.53
C TYR A 140 -16.67 -14.60 -17.11
N GLN A 141 -17.43 -13.50 -17.04
CA GLN A 141 -18.05 -12.81 -15.91
C GLN A 141 -18.99 -13.63 -14.99
N GLY A 142 -18.97 -13.34 -13.69
CA GLY A 142 -20.07 -13.72 -12.80
C GLY A 142 -19.82 -13.39 -11.32
N SER A 143 -20.48 -12.34 -10.85
CA SER A 143 -20.40 -11.76 -9.49
C SER A 143 -20.78 -12.71 -8.35
N SER A 144 -19.90 -12.87 -7.34
CA SER A 144 -20.30 -13.06 -5.93
C SER A 144 -19.07 -13.06 -5.01
N GLU A 145 -18.80 -11.93 -4.36
CA GLU A 145 -17.73 -11.80 -3.35
C GLU A 145 -18.01 -12.71 -2.14
N ARG A 146 -17.06 -13.57 -1.75
CA ARG A 146 -17.11 -14.34 -0.49
C ARG A 146 -15.87 -14.06 0.36
N GLU A 147 -16.11 -13.67 1.61
CA GLU A 147 -15.10 -13.30 2.61
C GLU A 147 -14.60 -14.55 3.37
N LEU A 148 -13.29 -14.81 3.39
CA LEU A 148 -12.72 -16.06 3.94
C LEU A 148 -11.85 -15.91 5.21
N ALA A 149 -11.55 -14.70 5.69
CA ALA A 149 -10.83 -14.55 6.96
C ALA A 149 -10.99 -13.19 7.64
N ASN A 150 -11.27 -13.23 8.95
CA ASN A 150 -10.98 -12.16 9.92
C ASN A 150 -9.74 -12.63 10.71
N ILE A 151 -8.71 -11.80 10.81
CA ILE A 151 -7.53 -12.05 11.66
C ILE A 151 -7.69 -11.25 12.95
#